data_AF-A0A3D1CVT8-F1
#
_entry.id   AF-A0A3D1CVT8-F1
#
_cell.length_a   1.000
_cell.length_b   1.000
_cell.length_c   1.000
_cell.angle_alpha   90.00
_cell.angle_beta   90.00
_cell.angle_gamma   90.00
#
_symmetry.space_group_name_H-M   'P 1'
#
loop_
_entity.id
_entity.type
_entity.pdbx_description
1 polymer ?
#
loop_
_entity_poly.entity_id
_entity_poly.type
_entity_poly.pdbx_seq_one_letter_code
_entity_poly.pdbx_strand_id
1 'polypeptide(L)'
;MFWQKFWRLHSWWLVTLGLSLGFIFLRLFKIETSLLFFNDIGRDFLQLWNWQQTGKPPLLGPQTSAMPFNQSAVYFYLLLPGYLLTRGSLLATIYTGVGVHLILLWSGVWWLRQNQPRWLSKFWLIVGLLILQPEMVTQQRFVWNPSFIAGWTMLAL
;
A
#
# COMPACT_ATOMS: atom_id res chain seq x y z
N MET A 1 -31.57 -16.94 15.63
CA MET A 1 -30.09 -16.93 15.75
C MET A 1 -29.35 -16.98 14.39
N PHE A 2 -29.76 -17.85 13.45
CA PHE A 2 -29.14 -17.95 12.11
C PHE A 2 -29.16 -16.64 11.30
N TRP A 3 -30.33 -15.97 11.25
CA TRP A 3 -30.51 -14.72 10.51
C TRP A 3 -29.61 -13.58 11.00
N GLN A 4 -29.47 -13.37 12.31
CA GLN A 4 -28.56 -12.34 12.86
C GLN A 4 -27.10 -12.59 12.51
N LYS A 5 -26.67 -13.86 12.49
CA LYS A 5 -25.30 -14.25 12.10
C LYS A 5 -25.06 -14.01 10.61
N PHE A 6 -26.05 -14.31 9.77
CA PHE A 6 -26.00 -14.07 8.32
C PHE A 6 -25.92 -12.57 7.98
N TRP A 7 -26.80 -11.74 8.56
CA TRP A 7 -26.77 -10.28 8.38
C TRP A 7 -25.47 -9.63 8.85
N ARG A 8 -24.90 -10.13 9.96
CA ARG A 8 -23.61 -9.67 10.48
C ARG A 8 -22.44 -10.05 9.57
N LEU A 9 -22.49 -11.20 8.90
CA LEU A 9 -21.45 -11.60 7.93
C LEU A 9 -21.48 -10.76 6.65
N HIS A 10 -22.67 -10.43 6.15
CA HIS A 10 -22.82 -9.60 4.95
C HIS A 10 -22.38 -8.15 5.18
N SER A 11 -22.72 -7.57 6.35
CA SER A 11 -22.36 -6.18 6.66
C SER A 11 -20.86 -5.95 6.74
N TRP A 12 -20.08 -6.94 7.18
CA TRP A 12 -18.63 -6.84 7.31
C TRP A 12 -17.91 -6.69 5.96
N TRP A 13 -18.35 -7.44 4.97
CA TRP A 13 -17.82 -7.35 3.63
C TRP A 13 -18.19 -6.05 2.95
N LEU A 14 -19.41 -5.56 3.18
CA LEU A 14 -19.84 -4.26 2.67
C LEU A 14 -18.99 -3.11 3.25
N VAL A 15 -18.69 -3.13 4.55
CA VAL A 15 -17.81 -2.12 5.17
C VAL A 15 -16.40 -2.20 4.57
N THR A 16 -15.83 -3.40 4.48
CA THR A 16 -14.47 -3.59 3.93
C THR A 16 -14.39 -3.17 2.46
N LEU A 17 -15.43 -3.48 1.68
CA LEU A 17 -15.55 -3.06 0.28
C LEU A 17 -15.67 -1.53 0.18
N GLY A 18 -16.51 -0.91 1.00
CA GLY A 18 -16.65 0.55 1.06
C GLY A 18 -15.32 1.25 1.38
N LEU A 19 -14.58 0.74 2.39
CA LEU A 19 -13.24 1.24 2.72
C LEU A 19 -12.25 1.04 1.56
N SER A 20 -12.28 -0.11 0.89
CA SER A 20 -11.43 -0.39 -0.27
C SER A 20 -11.69 0.58 -1.41
N LEU A 21 -12.97 0.81 -1.75
CA LEU A 21 -13.37 1.74 -2.80
C LEU A 21 -12.99 3.18 -2.45
N GLY A 22 -13.23 3.60 -1.21
CA GLY A 22 -12.83 4.93 -0.72
C GLY A 22 -11.31 5.11 -0.76
N PHE A 23 -10.55 4.10 -0.36
CA PHE A 23 -9.08 4.10 -0.43
C PHE A 23 -8.60 4.25 -1.88
N ILE A 24 -9.09 3.40 -2.79
CA ILE A 24 -8.74 3.44 -4.21
C ILE A 24 -9.07 4.81 -4.80
N PHE A 25 -10.28 5.32 -4.55
CA PHE A 25 -10.72 6.61 -5.06
C PHE A 25 -9.78 7.73 -4.58
N LEU A 26 -9.50 7.83 -3.29
CA LEU A 26 -8.65 8.89 -2.74
C LEU A 26 -7.21 8.86 -3.29
N ARG A 27 -6.67 7.67 -3.61
CA ARG A 27 -5.29 7.53 -4.10
C ARG A 27 -5.18 7.68 -5.62
N LEU A 28 -6.21 7.28 -6.37
CA LEU A 28 -6.19 7.31 -7.84
C LEU A 28 -6.96 8.51 -8.44
N PHE A 29 -7.73 9.24 -7.65
CA PHE A 29 -8.46 10.41 -8.14
C PHE A 29 -7.49 11.52 -8.56
N LYS A 30 -7.62 11.96 -9.82
CA LYS A 30 -6.71 12.91 -10.46
C LYS A 30 -5.26 12.46 -10.42
N ILE A 31 -4.99 11.19 -10.74
CA ILE A 31 -3.64 10.60 -10.65
C ILE A 31 -2.59 11.33 -11.49
N GLU A 32 -3.01 12.03 -12.55
CA GLU A 32 -2.16 12.87 -13.38
C GLU A 32 -1.44 13.97 -12.58
N THR A 33 -2.03 14.46 -11.48
CA THR A 33 -1.39 15.44 -10.60
C THR A 33 -0.33 14.82 -9.68
N SER A 34 -0.16 13.51 -9.70
CA SER A 34 0.80 12.74 -8.90
C SER A 34 2.01 12.26 -9.69
N LEU A 35 2.07 12.59 -10.99
CA LEU A 35 3.18 12.23 -11.88
C LEU A 35 4.41 13.16 -11.74
N LEU A 36 4.69 13.63 -10.53
CA LEU A 36 5.87 14.43 -10.27
C LEU A 36 7.08 13.51 -10.10
N PHE A 37 8.03 13.60 -11.04
CA PHE A 37 9.26 12.82 -11.02
C PHE A 37 10.31 13.49 -10.13
N PHE A 38 10.30 13.15 -8.85
CA PHE A 38 11.29 13.64 -7.89
C PHE A 38 12.58 12.80 -7.91
N ASN A 39 13.69 13.40 -7.44
CA ASN A 39 15.03 12.79 -7.44
C ASN A 39 15.06 11.36 -6.86
N ASP A 40 14.37 11.12 -5.75
CA ASP A 40 14.34 9.80 -5.11
C ASP A 40 13.59 8.76 -5.96
N ILE A 41 12.51 9.14 -6.64
CA ILE A 41 11.75 8.24 -7.51
C ILE A 41 12.61 7.82 -8.70
N GLY A 42 13.35 8.76 -9.30
CA GLY A 42 14.23 8.44 -10.43
C GLY A 42 15.36 7.48 -10.05
N ARG A 43 15.97 7.67 -8.88
CA ARG A 43 16.96 6.75 -8.33
C ARG A 43 16.37 5.36 -8.08
N ASP A 44 15.16 5.29 -7.52
CA ASP A 44 14.49 4.03 -7.21
C ASP A 44 14.15 3.28 -8.52
N PHE A 45 13.71 3.98 -9.56
CA PHE A 45 13.48 3.41 -10.90
C PHE A 45 14.76 2.97 -11.58
N LEU A 46 15.86 3.71 -11.42
CA LEU A 46 17.17 3.31 -11.94
C LEU A 46 17.63 1.99 -11.30
N GLN A 47 17.38 1.80 -9.99
CA GLN A 47 17.69 0.55 -9.31
C GLN A 47 16.85 -0.62 -9.86
N LEU A 48 15.55 -0.41 -10.10
CA LEU A 48 14.67 -1.43 -10.70
C LEU A 48 15.08 -1.75 -12.14
N TRP A 49 15.43 -0.73 -12.92
CA TRP A 49 15.94 -0.90 -14.28
C TRP A 49 17.26 -1.69 -14.28
N ASN A 50 18.22 -1.34 -13.41
CA ASN A 50 19.48 -2.06 -13.26
C ASN A 50 19.26 -3.52 -12.88
N TRP A 51 18.32 -3.79 -11.96
CA TRP A 51 17.93 -5.16 -11.62
C TRP A 51 17.37 -5.87 -12.85
N GLN A 52 16.46 -5.26 -13.60
CA GLN A 52 15.91 -5.84 -14.82
C GLN A 52 16.99 -6.16 -15.87
N GLN A 53 17.95 -5.26 -16.09
CA GLN A 53 19.01 -5.45 -17.09
C GLN A 53 20.03 -6.51 -16.68
N THR A 54 20.42 -6.53 -15.39
CA THR A 54 21.49 -7.40 -14.92
C THR A 54 21.00 -8.75 -14.40
N GLY A 55 19.70 -8.89 -14.12
CA GLY A 55 19.13 -10.04 -13.41
C GLY A 55 19.55 -10.13 -11.93
N LYS A 56 20.25 -9.12 -11.40
CA LYS A 56 20.80 -9.14 -10.04
C LYS A 56 19.89 -8.36 -9.08
N PRO A 57 19.19 -9.02 -8.15
CA PRO A 57 18.33 -8.33 -7.20
C PRO A 57 19.16 -7.47 -6.21
N PRO A 58 18.64 -6.30 -5.79
CA PRO A 58 19.32 -5.48 -4.79
C PRO A 58 19.37 -6.21 -3.45
N LEU A 59 20.56 -6.31 -2.87
CA LEU A 59 20.73 -6.75 -1.48
C LEU A 59 20.59 -5.60 -0.49
N LEU A 60 20.86 -4.38 -0.96
CA LEU A 60 20.76 -3.14 -0.20
C LEU A 60 20.24 -2.05 -1.14
N GLY A 61 19.28 -1.25 -0.68
CA GLY A 61 18.79 -0.11 -1.45
C GLY A 61 19.80 1.03 -1.50
N PRO A 62 19.61 1.97 -2.43
CA PRO A 62 20.43 3.17 -2.50
C PRO A 62 20.24 4.06 -1.27
N GLN A 63 21.20 4.94 -1.00
CA GLN A 63 21.15 5.89 0.09
C GLN A 63 20.08 6.96 -0.17
N THR A 64 19.27 7.28 0.83
CA THR A 64 18.23 8.32 0.70
C THR A 64 18.80 9.73 0.62
N SER A 65 18.06 10.64 -0.01
CA SER A 65 18.44 12.05 -0.10
C SER A 65 18.32 12.80 1.24
N ALA A 66 17.40 12.35 2.10
CA ALA A 66 17.08 13.03 3.36
C ALA A 66 18.04 12.71 4.52
N MET A 67 18.63 11.51 4.54
CA MET A 67 19.50 11.06 5.62
C MET A 67 20.42 9.92 5.13
N PRO A 68 21.64 9.76 5.68
CA PRO A 68 22.60 8.76 5.22
C PRO A 68 22.27 7.33 5.68
N PHE A 69 21.04 6.88 5.43
CA PHE A 69 20.65 5.49 5.53
C PHE A 69 20.25 4.95 4.16
N ASN A 70 20.48 3.65 3.99
CA ASN A 70 20.10 2.91 2.80
C ASN A 70 18.63 2.50 2.87
N GLN A 71 17.92 2.61 1.75
CA GLN A 71 16.58 2.05 1.66
C GLN A 71 16.62 0.52 1.82
N SER A 72 15.55 -0.05 2.38
CA SER A 72 15.43 -1.50 2.52
C SER A 72 15.33 -2.15 1.14
N ALA A 73 15.99 -3.29 0.94
CA ALA A 73 15.84 -4.07 -0.28
C ALA A 73 14.38 -4.55 -0.48
N VAL A 74 13.65 -4.81 0.62
CA VAL A 74 12.22 -5.22 0.63
C VAL A 74 11.35 -4.26 -0.17
N TYR A 75 11.64 -2.96 -0.11
CA TYR A 75 10.94 -1.94 -0.87
C TYR A 75 11.00 -2.21 -2.38
N PHE A 76 12.17 -2.59 -2.91
CA PHE A 76 12.36 -2.90 -4.33
C PHE A 76 11.69 -4.21 -4.73
N TYR A 77 11.73 -5.22 -3.86
CA TYR A 77 11.02 -6.49 -4.10
C TYR A 77 9.51 -6.28 -4.20
N LEU A 78 8.95 -5.38 -3.37
CA LEU A 78 7.54 -5.02 -3.43
C LEU A 78 7.21 -4.24 -4.70
N LEU A 79 8.07 -3.32 -5.13
CA LEU A 79 7.85 -2.49 -6.32
C LEU A 79 8.02 -3.21 -7.65
N LEU A 80 8.92 -4.20 -7.72
CA LEU A 80 9.27 -4.86 -8.98
C LEU A 80 8.06 -5.41 -9.75
N PRO A 81 7.10 -6.14 -9.13
CA PRO A 81 5.94 -6.66 -9.86
C PRO A 81 5.15 -5.56 -10.58
N GLY A 82 4.85 -4.44 -9.92
CA GLY A 82 4.13 -3.34 -10.56
C GLY A 82 4.98 -2.59 -11.59
N TYR A 83 6.29 -2.52 -11.38
CA TYR A 83 7.22 -1.97 -12.37
C TYR A 83 7.21 -2.80 -13.66
N LEU A 84 7.26 -4.14 -13.56
CA LEU A 84 7.19 -5.03 -14.71
C LEU A 84 5.81 -4.97 -15.41
N LEU A 85 4.73 -4.99 -14.64
CA LEU A 85 3.36 -4.96 -15.18
C LEU A 85 3.05 -3.68 -15.96
N THR A 86 3.62 -2.55 -15.52
CA THR A 86 3.42 -1.25 -16.18
C THR A 86 4.56 -0.88 -17.14
N ARG A 87 5.48 -1.82 -17.43
CA ARG A 87 6.64 -1.62 -18.32
C ARG A 87 7.50 -0.41 -17.94
N GLY A 88 7.74 -0.22 -16.64
CA GLY A 88 8.55 0.86 -16.11
C GLY A 88 7.88 2.23 -16.07
N SER A 89 6.54 2.28 -16.12
CA SER A 89 5.79 3.53 -15.93
C SER A 89 5.88 4.03 -14.50
N LEU A 90 5.85 5.35 -14.32
CA LEU A 90 5.79 5.97 -12.98
C LEU A 90 4.57 5.55 -12.18
N LEU A 91 3.48 5.21 -12.86
CA LEU A 91 2.26 4.70 -12.23
C LEU A 91 2.48 3.36 -11.52
N ALA A 92 3.57 2.64 -11.84
CA ALA A 92 3.97 1.40 -11.16
C ALA A 92 3.92 1.55 -9.64
N THR A 93 4.49 2.63 -9.11
CA THR A 93 4.66 2.79 -7.67
C THR A 93 3.33 3.02 -6.98
N ILE A 94 2.48 3.87 -7.56
CA ILE A 94 1.14 4.16 -7.04
C ILE A 94 0.28 2.90 -7.06
N TYR A 95 0.23 2.19 -8.19
CA TYR A 95 -0.57 0.95 -8.29
C TYR A 95 -0.05 -0.15 -7.37
N THR A 96 1.26 -0.29 -7.22
CA THR A 96 1.84 -1.24 -6.27
C THR A 96 1.49 -0.86 -4.84
N GLY A 97 1.63 0.42 -4.49
CA GLY A 97 1.24 0.95 -3.18
C GLY A 97 -0.21 0.61 -2.87
N VAL A 98 -1.12 0.91 -3.80
CA VAL A 98 -2.55 0.60 -3.66
C VAL A 98 -2.78 -0.89 -3.50
N GLY A 99 -2.17 -1.72 -4.35
CA GLY A 99 -2.30 -3.18 -4.31
C GLY A 99 -1.82 -3.78 -2.99
N VAL A 100 -0.64 -3.38 -2.50
CA VAL A 100 -0.09 -3.84 -1.23
C VAL A 100 -1.02 -3.49 -0.07
N HIS A 101 -1.48 -2.24 0.02
CA HIS A 101 -2.38 -1.83 1.12
C HIS A 101 -3.73 -2.54 1.08
N LEU A 102 -4.28 -2.81 -0.11
CA LEU A 102 -5.50 -3.60 -0.24
C LEU A 102 -5.27 -5.05 0.20
N ILE A 103 -4.18 -5.69 -0.23
CA ILE A 103 -3.84 -7.04 0.22
C ILE A 103 -3.73 -7.09 1.75
N LEU A 104 -3.05 -6.11 2.36
CA LEU A 104 -2.92 -6.00 3.81
C LEU A 104 -4.27 -5.79 4.50
N LEU A 105 -5.11 -4.90 3.99
CA LEU A 105 -6.47 -4.68 4.51
C LEU A 105 -7.31 -5.96 4.50
N TRP A 106 -7.39 -6.63 3.35
CA TRP A 106 -8.20 -7.83 3.20
C TRP A 106 -7.65 -9.00 4.01
N SER A 107 -6.33 -9.15 4.07
CA SER A 107 -5.68 -10.18 4.90
C SER A 107 -5.92 -9.94 6.39
N GLY A 108 -5.85 -8.68 6.86
CA GLY A 108 -6.15 -8.30 8.24
C GLY A 108 -7.61 -8.56 8.62
N VAL A 109 -8.57 -8.17 7.76
CA VAL A 109 -9.99 -8.46 7.97
C VAL A 109 -10.26 -9.96 8.03
N TRP A 110 -9.68 -10.72 7.08
CA TRP A 110 -9.83 -12.17 7.05
C TRP A 110 -9.27 -12.82 8.32
N TRP A 111 -8.05 -12.45 8.74
CA TRP A 111 -7.42 -13.00 9.94
C TRP A 111 -8.17 -12.63 11.22
N LEU A 112 -8.54 -11.36 11.41
CA LEU A 112 -9.32 -10.90 12.57
C LEU A 112 -10.67 -11.57 12.64
N ARG A 113 -11.33 -11.79 11.50
CA ARG A 113 -12.60 -12.50 11.47
C ARG A 113 -12.48 -13.93 12.02
N GLN A 114 -11.42 -14.64 11.66
CA GLN A 114 -11.23 -16.04 12.05
C GLN A 114 -10.77 -16.17 13.51
N ASN A 115 -9.90 -15.27 13.96
CA ASN A 115 -9.22 -15.41 15.25
C ASN A 115 -9.78 -14.49 16.34
N GLN A 116 -10.17 -13.26 16.00
CA GLN A 116 -10.48 -12.19 16.95
C GLN A 116 -11.62 -11.25 16.49
N PRO A 117 -12.83 -11.75 16.19
CA PRO A 117 -13.89 -10.97 15.55
C PRO A 117 -14.41 -9.78 16.40
N ARG A 118 -14.12 -9.75 17.70
CA ARG A 118 -14.43 -8.62 18.60
C ARG A 118 -13.63 -7.35 18.29
N TRP A 119 -12.48 -7.47 17.64
CA TRP A 119 -11.60 -6.35 17.29
C TRP A 119 -11.90 -5.75 15.91
N LEU A 120 -12.75 -6.40 15.11
CA LEU A 120 -13.00 -6.01 13.72
C LEU A 120 -13.57 -4.60 13.56
N SER A 121 -14.44 -4.17 14.47
CA SER A 121 -15.00 -2.81 14.45
C SER A 121 -13.94 -1.74 14.76
N LYS A 122 -13.06 -1.99 15.73
CA LYS A 122 -11.94 -1.10 16.06
C LYS A 122 -10.93 -1.04 14.92
N PHE A 123 -10.65 -2.18 14.30
CA PHE A 123 -9.80 -2.26 13.13
C PHE A 123 -10.33 -1.39 11.99
N TRP A 124 -11.62 -1.52 11.62
CA TRP A 124 -12.21 -0.65 10.59
C TRP A 124 -12.22 0.82 10.96
N LEU A 125 -12.43 1.16 12.24
CA LEU A 125 -12.35 2.54 12.68
C LEU A 125 -10.94 3.11 12.44
N ILE A 126 -9.90 2.39 12.89
CA ILE A 126 -8.50 2.83 12.73
C ILE A 126 -8.13 2.91 11.25
N VAL A 127 -8.44 1.87 10.47
CA VAL A 127 -8.21 1.84 9.02
C VAL A 127 -8.96 2.98 8.33
N GLY A 128 -10.22 3.22 8.68
CA GLY A 128 -11.01 4.32 8.14
C GLY A 128 -10.36 5.68 8.40
N LEU A 129 -9.85 5.91 9.60
CA LEU A 129 -9.10 7.12 9.95
C LEU A 129 -7.82 7.26 9.11
N LEU A 130 -7.05 6.18 8.95
CA LEU A 130 -5.83 6.19 8.12
C LEU A 130 -6.14 6.41 6.63
N ILE A 131 -7.26 5.86 6.13
CA ILE A 131 -7.71 6.05 4.75
C ILE A 131 -8.06 7.52 4.51
N LEU A 132 -8.75 8.17 5.45
CA LEU A 132 -9.24 9.54 5.31
C LEU A 132 -8.19 10.60 5.68
N GLN A 133 -7.13 10.24 6.40
CA GLN A 133 -6.09 11.18 6.83
C GLN A 133 -5.42 11.86 5.61
N PRO A 134 -5.48 13.21 5.49
CA PRO A 134 -4.96 13.92 4.31
C PRO A 134 -3.48 13.69 4.06
N GLU A 135 -2.67 13.65 5.11
CA GLU A 135 -1.23 13.41 5.00
C GLU A 135 -0.94 12.03 4.40
N MET A 136 -1.67 10.99 4.82
CA MET A 136 -1.51 9.65 4.27
C MET A 136 -1.92 9.58 2.81
N VAL A 137 -2.96 10.32 2.41
CA VAL A 137 -3.37 10.41 0.99
C VAL A 137 -2.24 11.03 0.16
N THR A 138 -1.64 12.13 0.60
CA THR A 138 -0.53 12.78 -0.11
C THR A 138 0.69 11.86 -0.18
N GLN A 139 1.13 11.29 0.95
CA GLN A 139 2.33 10.43 1.03
C GLN A 139 2.19 9.11 0.24
N GLN A 140 0.98 8.59 0.06
CA GLN A 140 0.75 7.37 -0.73
C GLN A 140 0.56 7.66 -2.22
N ARG A 141 0.30 8.91 -2.59
CA ARG A 141 0.29 9.37 -3.99
C ARG A 141 1.68 9.68 -4.52
N PHE A 142 2.64 9.91 -3.63
CA PHE A 142 4.06 10.05 -3.95
C PHE A 142 4.83 8.92 -3.26
N VAL A 143 4.74 7.73 -3.84
CA VAL A 143 5.33 6.53 -3.22
C VAL A 143 6.84 6.70 -3.09
N TRP A 144 7.25 6.82 -1.83
CA TRP A 144 8.62 6.85 -1.35
C TRP A 144 8.69 5.86 -0.18
N ASN A 145 9.88 5.52 0.29
CA ASN A 145 10.14 4.50 1.31
C ASN A 145 9.15 4.46 2.52
N PRO A 146 8.68 5.59 3.11
CA PRO A 146 7.71 5.53 4.21
C PRO A 146 6.27 5.14 3.80
N SER A 147 5.94 5.10 2.52
CA SER A 147 4.55 4.93 2.05
C SER A 147 3.94 3.56 2.39
N PHE A 148 4.76 2.54 2.69
CA PHE A 148 4.27 1.22 3.10
C PHE A 148 4.05 1.07 4.61
N ILE A 149 4.60 1.97 5.44
CA ILE A 149 4.53 1.87 6.91
C ILE A 149 3.07 1.84 7.38
N ALA A 150 2.22 2.69 6.78
CA ALA A 150 0.80 2.76 7.12
C ALA A 150 0.05 1.45 6.83
N GLY A 151 0.47 0.66 5.85
CA GLY A 151 -0.08 -0.67 5.61
C GLY A 151 0.35 -1.68 6.66
N TRP A 152 1.62 -1.63 7.07
CA TRP A 152 2.16 -2.54 8.09
C TRP A 152 1.61 -2.27 9.48
N THR A 153 1.33 -1.00 9.83
CA THR A 153 0.66 -0.67 11.10
C THR A 153 -0.76 -1.23 11.18
N MET A 154 -1.43 -1.49 10.05
CA MET A 154 -2.73 -2.16 10.04
C MET A 154 -2.61 -3.62 10.50
N LEU A 155 -1.50 -4.32 10.20
CA LEU A 155 -1.29 -5.70 10.65
C LEU A 155 -0.79 -5.81 12.09
N ALA A 156 -0.21 -4.75 12.64
CA ALA A 156 0.35 -4.75 13.99
C ALA A 156 -0.71 -4.62 15.11
N LEU A 157 -1.99 -4.39 14.75
CA LEU A 157 -3.13 -4.20 15.64
C LEU A 157 -4.00 -5.46 15.75
#